data_AF-A0A4U1AKS9-F1
#
_entry.id   AF-A0A4U1AKS9-F1
#
_cell.length_a   1.000
_cell.length_b   1.000
_cell.length_c   1.000
_cell.angle_alpha   90.00
_cell.angle_beta   90.00
_cell.angle_gamma   90.00
#
_symmetry.space_group_name_H-M   'P 1'
#
loop_
_entity.id
_entity.type
_entity.pdbx_description
1 polymer ?
#
loop_
_entity_poly.entity_id
_entity_poly.type
_entity_poly.pdbx_seq_one_letter_code
_entity_poly.pdbx_strand_id
1 'polypeptide(L)'
;MIDKFIAALLPSIEHFHLLGHSIKEALEHNSHMQRLIRRYPRSIRSLANRVNRSQFNGLPLTVLCLAFTYVLALFAGIVEDIVTSDSIVSVDHAAAQLIASFRAPSVLPLLVWITSLGEPLIVGALLLVMSLLLWLLNRKYAIVGLLVSCLGASLFTTLGKLAFQRPRPIEAVLIESSYSFPSGHATGSVAFYGFMGYLLIRSTDRWKTRVNVFFAAGGLVLLIGLSRIVLGVHYLSDVWAGYLVGALWLIIGIIVTEWLSANDRIDWNTVIEQRQKVAVFCLLAIASIGVTGYASTRTLPVIISRPETIIQIKKQFVALLHGDKLSRTATLLGEPEQPLAFAIVAQSTDALITTLNQAGWVAADKPNPQNILRLIKDGLDYETAPIAPAFWNDQINDLAFEKPERHTRDTALATVRIWKTLFRIGQDSIFVGVARQYDGIRWGIIHTVSPDVDAAAEQFVKSLGLFGKPSAACQQSLISPTIGTFLMGDQFFTRGHLWLLDLRDTPNITPLCESESAKQ
;
A
#
# COMPACT_ATOMS: atom_id res chain seq x y z
N MET A 1 16.27 -17.42 -47.50
CA MET A 1 16.57 -16.41 -46.44
C MET A 1 15.27 -15.76 -45.96
N ILE A 2 14.40 -15.36 -46.90
CA ILE A 2 13.03 -14.89 -46.65
C ILE A 2 12.19 -15.98 -45.96
N ASP A 3 12.25 -17.24 -46.39
CA ASP A 3 11.51 -18.34 -45.72
C ASP A 3 11.91 -18.56 -44.25
N LYS A 4 13.21 -18.44 -43.93
CA LYS A 4 13.70 -18.53 -42.54
C LYS A 4 13.33 -17.29 -41.70
N PHE A 5 13.24 -16.12 -42.34
CA PHE A 5 12.78 -14.88 -41.71
C PHE A 5 11.30 -14.96 -41.33
N ILE A 6 10.49 -15.48 -42.26
CA ILE A 6 9.05 -15.59 -42.12
C ILE A 6 8.67 -16.72 -41.14
N ALA A 7 9.36 -17.85 -41.19
CA ALA A 7 9.19 -18.93 -40.21
C ALA A 7 9.58 -18.52 -38.77
N ALA A 8 10.43 -17.51 -38.59
CA ALA A 8 10.79 -16.97 -37.28
C ALA A 8 9.76 -15.97 -36.73
N LEU A 9 8.94 -15.35 -37.59
CA LEU A 9 7.98 -14.30 -37.23
C LEU A 9 6.58 -14.83 -36.89
N LEU A 10 6.21 -16.02 -37.33
CA LEU A 10 4.81 -16.46 -37.36
C LEU A 10 4.60 -17.86 -36.77
N PRO A 11 3.75 -18.01 -35.75
CA PRO A 11 3.63 -19.25 -34.97
C PRO A 11 2.79 -20.33 -35.67
N SER A 12 3.14 -21.59 -35.41
CA SER A 12 2.37 -22.81 -35.72
C SER A 12 1.23 -23.05 -34.70
N ILE A 13 0.38 -22.04 -34.47
CA ILE A 13 -0.85 -22.18 -33.66
C ILE A 13 -2.01 -21.99 -34.63
N GLU A 14 -2.92 -22.97 -34.74
CA GLU A 14 -3.98 -23.06 -35.76
C GLU A 14 -4.80 -21.77 -35.96
N HIS A 15 -4.99 -20.94 -34.93
CA HIS A 15 -5.75 -19.68 -35.03
C HIS A 15 -4.96 -18.48 -35.59
N PHE A 16 -3.62 -18.52 -35.61
CA PHE A 16 -2.76 -17.46 -36.16
C PHE A 16 -2.21 -17.79 -37.55
N HIS A 17 -2.55 -18.96 -38.11
CA HIS A 17 -2.10 -19.37 -39.43
C HIS A 17 -2.51 -18.39 -40.53
N LEU A 18 -3.71 -17.81 -40.45
CA LEU A 18 -4.22 -16.82 -41.44
C LEU A 18 -3.49 -15.48 -41.35
N LEU A 19 -3.28 -14.95 -40.14
CA LEU A 19 -2.55 -13.70 -39.94
C LEU A 19 -1.09 -13.86 -40.35
N GLY A 20 -0.50 -15.04 -40.06
CA GLY A 20 0.84 -15.37 -40.50
C GLY A 20 0.96 -15.56 -42.00
N HIS A 21 0.03 -16.27 -42.63
CA HIS A 21 0.04 -16.40 -44.08
C HIS A 21 -0.11 -15.03 -44.76
N SER A 22 -0.96 -14.15 -44.23
CA SER A 22 -1.15 -12.79 -44.74
C SER A 22 0.09 -11.91 -44.55
N ILE A 23 0.75 -11.94 -43.39
CA ILE A 23 2.01 -11.22 -43.15
C ILE A 23 3.13 -11.78 -44.03
N LYS A 24 3.19 -13.11 -44.20
CA LYS A 24 4.12 -13.79 -45.11
C LYS A 24 3.92 -13.32 -46.55
N GLU A 25 2.70 -13.39 -47.06
CA GLU A 25 2.35 -12.96 -48.42
C GLU A 25 2.63 -11.46 -48.61
N ALA A 26 2.30 -10.62 -47.62
CA ALA A 26 2.58 -9.19 -47.66
C ALA A 26 4.08 -8.89 -47.69
N LEU A 27 4.91 -9.65 -46.97
CA LEU A 27 6.37 -9.52 -47.00
C LEU A 27 6.99 -10.04 -48.30
N GLU A 28 6.43 -11.11 -48.86
CA GLU A 28 6.90 -11.73 -50.11
C GLU A 28 6.50 -10.92 -51.35
N HIS A 29 5.30 -10.32 -51.38
CA HIS A 29 4.81 -9.59 -52.56
C HIS A 29 5.11 -8.08 -52.53
N ASN A 30 5.54 -7.53 -51.38
CA ASN A 30 5.89 -6.11 -51.29
C ASN A 30 7.33 -5.83 -51.75
N SER A 31 7.45 -5.22 -52.94
CA SER A 31 8.73 -4.87 -53.56
C SER A 31 9.60 -3.90 -52.74
N HIS A 32 9.00 -3.11 -51.82
CA HIS A 32 9.74 -2.24 -50.90
C HIS A 32 10.38 -3.04 -49.75
N MET A 33 9.66 -4.01 -49.19
CA MET A 33 10.21 -4.90 -48.16
C MET A 33 11.34 -5.77 -48.72
N GLN A 34 11.18 -6.31 -49.93
CA GLN A 34 12.27 -7.05 -50.58
C GLN A 34 13.52 -6.18 -50.81
N ARG A 35 13.35 -4.91 -51.20
CA ARG A 35 14.46 -3.95 -51.32
C ARG A 35 15.13 -3.68 -49.98
N LEU A 36 14.34 -3.50 -48.91
CA LEU A 36 14.86 -3.30 -47.56
C LEU A 36 15.67 -4.51 -47.08
N ILE A 37 15.18 -5.73 -47.32
CA ILE A 37 15.87 -7.00 -46.98
C ILE A 37 17.20 -7.15 -47.71
N ARG A 38 17.24 -6.80 -49.00
CA ARG A 38 18.49 -6.83 -49.76
C ARG A 38 19.46 -5.72 -49.34
N ARG A 39 18.96 -4.57 -48.90
CA ARG A 39 19.76 -3.41 -48.47
C ARG A 39 20.39 -3.60 -47.08
N TYR A 40 19.71 -4.27 -46.16
CA TYR A 40 20.18 -4.47 -44.77
C TYR A 40 20.13 -5.93 -44.30
N PRO A 41 20.83 -6.86 -44.98
CA PRO A 41 20.70 -8.30 -44.71
C PRO A 41 21.18 -8.70 -43.31
N ARG A 42 22.16 -7.98 -42.74
CA ARG A 42 22.67 -8.24 -41.39
C ARG A 42 21.67 -7.80 -40.31
N SER A 43 21.12 -6.59 -40.44
CA SER A 43 20.17 -6.02 -39.47
C SER A 43 18.88 -6.83 -39.42
N ILE A 44 18.35 -7.22 -40.59
CA ILE A 44 17.12 -8.02 -40.67
C ILE A 44 17.33 -9.42 -40.11
N ARG A 45 18.48 -10.06 -40.38
CA ARG A 45 18.81 -11.36 -39.77
C ARG A 45 18.92 -11.25 -38.24
N SER A 46 19.52 -10.18 -37.73
CA SER A 46 19.61 -9.93 -36.29
C SER A 46 18.23 -9.80 -35.67
N LEU A 47 17.32 -9.02 -36.28
CA LEU A 47 15.95 -8.86 -35.80
C LEU A 47 15.16 -10.17 -35.84
N ALA A 48 15.29 -10.95 -36.91
CA ALA A 48 14.67 -12.27 -37.02
C ALA A 48 15.12 -13.23 -35.93
N ASN A 49 16.42 -13.21 -35.62
CA ASN A 49 16.97 -14.03 -34.55
C ASN A 49 16.36 -13.68 -33.19
N ARG A 50 15.95 -12.42 -32.96
CA ARG A 50 15.29 -12.00 -31.70
C ARG A 50 13.88 -12.55 -31.52
N VAL A 51 13.21 -13.00 -32.59
CA VAL A 51 11.86 -13.60 -32.51
C VAL A 51 11.93 -15.13 -32.48
N ASN A 52 13.12 -15.71 -32.69
CA ASN A 52 13.30 -17.16 -32.72
C ASN A 52 13.06 -17.80 -31.33
N ARG A 53 12.13 -18.76 -31.25
CA ARG A 53 11.76 -19.46 -30.02
C ARG A 53 12.66 -20.64 -29.68
N SER A 54 13.39 -21.19 -30.66
CA SER A 54 14.16 -22.44 -30.48
C SER A 54 15.50 -22.22 -29.77
N GLN A 55 15.99 -20.98 -29.74
CA GLN A 55 17.24 -20.62 -29.10
C GLN A 55 16.99 -19.61 -28.00
N PHE A 56 17.64 -19.79 -26.85
CA PHE A 56 17.53 -18.86 -25.72
C PHE A 56 17.86 -17.41 -26.12
N ASN A 57 18.90 -17.22 -26.94
CA ASN A 57 19.35 -15.91 -27.43
C ASN A 57 18.31 -15.14 -28.29
N GLY A 58 17.23 -15.81 -28.69
CA GLY A 58 16.14 -15.23 -29.48
C GLY A 58 15.02 -14.65 -28.63
N LEU A 59 13.81 -15.17 -28.78
CA LEU A 59 12.61 -14.66 -28.12
C LEU A 59 12.70 -14.73 -26.59
N PRO A 60 13.17 -15.82 -25.96
CA PRO A 60 13.24 -15.90 -24.51
C PRO A 60 14.09 -14.79 -23.89
N LEU A 61 15.32 -14.59 -24.38
CA LEU A 61 16.18 -13.51 -23.91
C LEU A 61 15.59 -12.13 -24.22
N THR A 62 14.98 -11.94 -25.40
CA THR A 62 14.36 -10.66 -25.78
C THR A 62 13.22 -10.30 -24.82
N VAL A 63 12.35 -11.25 -24.49
CA VAL A 63 11.25 -11.06 -23.54
C VAL A 63 11.79 -10.77 -22.13
N LEU A 64 12.81 -11.49 -21.68
CA LEU A 64 13.44 -11.23 -20.37
C LEU A 64 14.11 -9.86 -20.31
N CYS A 65 14.78 -9.41 -21.37
CA CYS A 65 15.34 -8.07 -21.46
C CYS A 65 14.25 -6.99 -21.46
N LEU A 66 13.17 -7.15 -22.21
CA LEU A 66 12.04 -6.22 -22.21
C LEU A 66 11.37 -6.15 -20.83
N ALA A 67 11.17 -7.31 -20.19
CA ALA A 67 10.65 -7.39 -18.82
C ALA A 67 11.59 -6.68 -17.84
N PHE A 68 12.90 -6.90 -17.94
CA PHE A 68 13.89 -6.20 -17.11
C PHE A 68 13.82 -4.68 -17.30
N THR A 69 13.80 -4.20 -18.54
CA THR A 69 13.71 -2.76 -18.84
C THR A 69 12.40 -2.17 -18.31
N TYR A 70 11.29 -2.87 -18.46
CA TYR A 70 10.00 -2.43 -17.95
C TYR A 70 9.99 -2.35 -16.41
N VAL A 71 10.46 -3.41 -15.72
CA VAL A 71 10.57 -3.42 -14.25
C VAL A 71 11.52 -2.33 -13.76
N LEU A 72 12.62 -2.08 -14.47
CA LEU A 72 13.57 -1.02 -14.13
C LEU A 72 12.94 0.36 -14.29
N ALA A 73 12.15 0.57 -15.35
CA ALA A 73 11.41 1.82 -15.55
C ALA A 73 10.37 2.05 -14.46
N LEU A 74 9.62 1.01 -14.05
CA LEU A 74 8.68 1.09 -12.92
C LEU A 74 9.40 1.42 -11.61
N PHE A 75 10.56 0.81 -11.36
CA PHE A 75 11.35 1.10 -10.17
C PHE A 75 11.88 2.54 -10.19
N ALA A 76 12.36 3.02 -11.34
CA ALA A 76 12.81 4.39 -11.51
C ALA A 76 11.67 5.40 -11.28
N GLY A 77 10.46 5.12 -11.76
CA GLY A 77 9.28 5.95 -11.51
C GLY A 77 8.94 6.07 -10.02
N ILE A 78 8.94 4.96 -9.27
CA ILE A 78 8.70 5.04 -7.81
C ILE A 78 9.80 5.81 -7.08
N VAL A 79 11.06 5.64 -7.52
CA VAL A 79 12.19 6.38 -6.95
C VAL A 79 12.03 7.87 -7.23
N GLU A 80 11.63 8.25 -8.44
CA GLU A 80 11.30 9.62 -8.81
C GLU A 80 10.21 10.17 -7.87
N ASP A 81 9.04 9.52 -7.82
CA ASP A 81 7.88 9.93 -7.02
C ASP A 81 8.22 10.14 -5.52
N ILE A 82 9.08 9.28 -4.96
CA ILE A 82 9.49 9.37 -3.55
C ILE A 82 10.45 10.55 -3.33
N VAL A 83 11.38 10.79 -4.27
CA VAL A 83 12.40 11.84 -4.14
C VAL A 83 11.79 13.23 -4.38
N THR A 84 10.86 13.35 -5.32
CA THR A 84 10.13 14.59 -5.61
C THR A 84 9.09 14.94 -4.53
N SER A 85 8.82 14.01 -3.61
CA SER A 85 7.78 14.12 -2.58
C SER A 85 6.38 14.30 -3.18
N ASP A 86 6.11 13.60 -4.28
CA ASP A 86 4.80 13.59 -4.93
C ASP A 86 3.74 12.90 -4.04
N SER A 87 2.49 12.89 -4.51
CA SER A 87 1.31 12.32 -3.85
C SER A 87 1.49 10.88 -3.30
N ILE A 88 2.55 10.17 -3.70
CA ILE A 88 2.88 8.84 -3.16
C ILE A 88 3.18 8.86 -1.65
N VAL A 89 3.81 9.92 -1.13
CA VAL A 89 4.17 10.00 0.29
C VAL A 89 2.92 10.14 1.15
N SER A 90 1.99 11.00 0.75
CA SER A 90 0.70 11.15 1.43
C SER A 90 -0.16 9.90 1.31
N VAL A 91 -0.23 9.27 0.13
CA VAL A 91 -0.92 7.99 -0.06
C VAL A 91 -0.35 6.92 0.86
N ASP A 92 0.97 6.85 1.00
CA ASP A 92 1.63 5.90 1.88
C ASP A 92 1.25 6.11 3.36
N HIS A 93 1.23 7.37 3.83
CA HIS A 93 0.78 7.69 5.19
C HIS A 93 -0.69 7.36 5.40
N ALA A 94 -1.55 7.75 4.46
CA ALA A 94 -2.97 7.51 4.52
C ALA A 94 -3.30 6.00 4.51
N ALA A 95 -2.60 5.24 3.65
CA ALA A 95 -2.71 3.78 3.61
C ALA A 95 -2.19 3.12 4.89
N ALA A 96 -1.05 3.56 5.44
CA ALA A 96 -0.50 3.01 6.68
C ALA A 96 -1.47 3.19 7.86
N GLN A 97 -2.09 4.37 7.98
CA GLN A 97 -3.09 4.71 8.99
C GLN A 97 -4.38 3.92 8.83
N LEU A 98 -4.90 3.85 7.60
CA LEU A 98 -6.09 3.06 7.30
C LEU A 98 -5.85 1.58 7.62
N ILE A 99 -4.71 1.02 7.23
CA ILE A 99 -4.38 -0.38 7.52
C ILE A 99 -4.21 -0.60 9.02
N ALA A 100 -3.69 0.39 9.76
CA ALA A 100 -3.58 0.31 11.20
C ALA A 100 -4.94 0.13 11.90
N SER A 101 -6.02 0.73 11.38
CA SER A 101 -7.37 0.57 11.96
C SER A 101 -7.92 -0.86 11.82
N PHE A 102 -7.43 -1.63 10.84
CA PHE A 102 -7.85 -3.02 10.60
C PHE A 102 -7.04 -4.06 11.40
N ARG A 103 -6.06 -3.66 12.20
CA ARG A 103 -5.21 -4.57 12.97
C ARG A 103 -5.98 -5.22 14.13
N ALA A 104 -6.45 -6.45 13.92
CA ALA A 104 -7.04 -7.27 14.96
C ALA A 104 -5.96 -8.11 15.69
N PRO A 105 -5.96 -8.18 17.04
CA PRO A 105 -5.01 -9.01 17.80
C PRO A 105 -4.98 -10.49 17.38
N SER A 106 -6.08 -11.01 16.83
CA SER A 106 -6.18 -12.39 16.34
C SER A 106 -5.38 -12.66 15.06
N VAL A 107 -5.16 -11.64 14.23
CA VAL A 107 -4.49 -11.78 12.91
C VAL A 107 -2.98 -11.53 13.03
N LEU A 108 -2.56 -10.72 14.00
CA LEU A 108 -1.16 -10.32 14.18
C LEU A 108 -0.18 -11.51 14.33
N PRO A 109 -0.46 -12.57 15.13
CA PRO A 109 0.47 -13.70 15.27
C PRO A 109 0.70 -14.44 13.95
N LEU A 110 -0.36 -14.62 13.16
CA LEU A 110 -0.27 -15.25 11.85
C LEU A 110 0.60 -14.40 10.90
N LEU A 111 0.44 -13.09 10.91
CA LEU A 111 1.25 -12.19 10.09
C LEU A 111 2.71 -12.14 10.53
N VAL A 112 2.99 -12.24 11.84
CA VAL A 112 4.35 -12.39 12.37
C VAL A 112 5.00 -13.70 11.89
N TRP A 113 4.23 -14.79 11.88
CA TRP A 113 4.70 -16.07 11.35
C TRP A 113 4.93 -16.01 9.82
N ILE A 114 4.04 -15.37 9.07
CA ILE A 114 4.21 -15.22 7.61
C ILE A 114 5.41 -14.34 7.30
N THR A 115 5.59 -13.20 7.99
CA THR A 115 6.72 -12.32 7.72
C THR A 115 8.05 -12.96 8.06
N SER A 116 8.12 -13.91 9.01
CA SER A 116 9.38 -14.55 9.36
C SER A 116 9.98 -15.31 8.18
N LEU A 117 9.15 -15.81 7.26
CA LEU A 117 9.60 -16.45 6.01
C LEU A 117 10.39 -15.50 5.10
N GLY A 118 10.21 -14.19 5.23
CA GLY A 118 10.96 -13.17 4.50
C GLY A 118 12.18 -12.64 5.26
N GLU A 119 12.46 -13.13 6.47
CA GLU A 119 13.57 -12.64 7.25
C GLU A 119 14.92 -13.05 6.64
N PRO A 120 15.94 -12.15 6.65
CA PRO A 120 17.25 -12.45 6.08
C PRO A 120 17.89 -13.73 6.63
N LEU A 121 17.68 -14.04 7.92
CA LEU A 121 18.21 -15.25 8.54
C LEU A 121 17.55 -16.52 7.97
N ILE A 122 16.21 -16.55 7.89
CA ILE A 122 15.48 -17.69 7.31
C ILE A 122 15.80 -17.82 5.82
N VAL A 123 15.73 -16.74 5.06
CA VAL A 123 16.03 -16.74 3.62
C VAL A 123 17.47 -17.20 3.37
N GLY A 124 18.43 -16.75 4.19
CA GLY A 124 19.83 -17.18 4.12
C GLY A 124 20.00 -18.68 4.42
N ALA A 125 19.34 -19.21 5.45
CA ALA A 125 19.37 -20.64 5.75
C ALA A 125 18.73 -21.47 4.62
N LEU A 126 17.58 -21.04 4.10
CA LEU A 126 16.91 -21.70 2.98
C LEU A 126 17.70 -21.62 1.67
N LEU A 127 18.44 -20.53 1.45
CA LEU A 127 19.38 -20.38 0.33
C LEU A 127 20.50 -21.44 0.40
N LEU A 128 21.06 -21.68 1.59
CA LEU A 128 22.07 -22.74 1.80
C LEU A 128 21.48 -24.13 1.55
N VAL A 129 20.31 -24.41 2.13
CA VAL A 129 19.61 -25.70 1.92
C VAL A 129 19.31 -25.92 0.44
N MET A 130 18.81 -24.90 -0.27
CA MET A 130 18.51 -25.02 -1.70
C MET A 130 19.76 -25.18 -2.56
N SER A 131 20.85 -24.51 -2.20
CA SER A 131 22.14 -24.70 -2.88
C SER A 131 22.65 -26.14 -2.71
N LEU A 132 22.52 -26.71 -1.51
CA LEU A 132 22.85 -28.11 -1.25
C LEU A 132 21.95 -29.07 -2.04
N LEU A 133 20.64 -28.79 -2.12
CA LEU A 133 19.70 -29.58 -2.91
C LEU A 133 20.07 -29.56 -4.41
N LEU A 134 20.36 -28.39 -4.97
CA LEU A 134 20.80 -28.26 -6.36
C LEU A 134 22.12 -29.00 -6.62
N TRP A 135 23.04 -28.99 -5.66
CA TRP A 135 24.27 -29.76 -5.74
C TRP A 135 24.00 -31.28 -5.74
N LEU A 136 23.19 -31.76 -4.80
CA LEU A 136 22.80 -33.18 -4.69
C LEU A 136 22.05 -33.70 -5.93
N LEU A 137 21.27 -32.85 -6.59
CA LEU A 137 20.52 -33.16 -7.81
C LEU A 137 21.35 -33.02 -9.09
N ASN A 138 22.68 -32.84 -8.99
CA ASN A 138 23.60 -32.62 -10.12
C ASN A 138 23.30 -31.37 -10.96
N ARG A 139 22.60 -30.38 -10.39
CA ARG A 139 22.24 -29.10 -11.02
C ARG A 139 23.07 -27.94 -10.46
N LYS A 140 24.33 -28.20 -10.09
CA LYS A 140 25.22 -27.25 -9.41
C LYS A 140 25.38 -25.89 -10.10
N TYR A 141 25.27 -25.83 -11.42
CA TYR A 141 25.37 -24.56 -12.14
C TYR A 141 24.13 -23.66 -11.96
N ALA A 142 22.96 -24.22 -11.62
CA ALA A 142 21.78 -23.43 -11.26
C ALA A 142 21.97 -22.65 -9.95
N ILE A 143 22.93 -23.06 -9.10
CA ILE A 143 23.30 -22.32 -7.88
C ILE A 143 23.80 -20.92 -8.24
N VAL A 144 24.49 -20.75 -9.38
CA VAL A 144 24.99 -19.44 -9.81
C VAL A 144 23.84 -18.45 -10.02
N GLY A 145 22.79 -18.85 -10.76
CA GLY A 145 21.62 -17.99 -10.95
C GLY A 145 20.87 -17.71 -9.65
N LEU A 146 20.77 -18.70 -8.74
CA LEU A 146 20.17 -18.53 -7.43
C LEU A 146 20.94 -17.50 -6.57
N LEU A 147 22.26 -17.61 -6.53
CA LEU A 147 23.13 -16.69 -5.79
C LEU A 147 23.10 -15.29 -6.40
N VAL A 148 23.13 -15.16 -7.73
CA VAL A 148 23.00 -13.87 -8.42
C VAL A 148 21.68 -13.20 -8.07
N SER A 149 20.57 -13.95 -8.10
CA SER A 149 19.25 -13.45 -7.70
C SER A 149 19.26 -12.94 -6.25
N CYS A 150 19.62 -13.80 -5.30
CA CYS A 150 19.50 -13.46 -3.87
C CYS A 150 20.53 -12.45 -3.38
N LEU A 151 21.82 -12.63 -3.71
CA LEU A 151 22.89 -11.76 -3.23
C LEU A 151 22.85 -10.40 -3.93
N GLY A 152 22.54 -10.36 -5.23
CA GLY A 152 22.37 -9.11 -5.95
C GLY A 152 21.20 -8.29 -5.40
N ALA A 153 20.05 -8.93 -5.15
CA ALA A 153 18.88 -8.26 -4.58
C ALA A 153 19.14 -7.74 -3.15
N SER A 154 19.87 -8.53 -2.34
CA SER A 154 20.27 -8.15 -0.97
C SER A 154 21.23 -6.95 -0.97
N LEU A 155 22.25 -6.99 -1.84
CA LEU A 155 23.22 -5.89 -1.99
C LEU A 155 22.52 -4.62 -2.45
N PHE A 156 21.69 -4.71 -3.49
CA PHE A 156 20.94 -3.56 -4.02
C PHE A 156 20.03 -2.95 -2.96
N THR A 157 19.31 -3.77 -2.19
CA THR A 157 18.46 -3.30 -1.10
C THR A 157 19.26 -2.57 -0.02
N THR A 158 20.42 -3.13 0.35
CA THR A 158 21.29 -2.54 1.38
C THR A 158 21.80 -1.17 0.94
N LEU A 159 22.27 -1.06 -0.31
CA LEU A 159 22.71 0.21 -0.89
C LEU A 159 21.55 1.21 -1.02
N GLY A 160 20.37 0.76 -1.47
CA GLY A 160 19.17 1.59 -1.55
C GLY A 160 18.78 2.18 -0.19
N LYS A 161 18.79 1.36 0.87
CA LYS A 161 18.52 1.83 2.23
C LYS A 161 19.48 2.92 2.68
N LEU A 162 20.77 2.79 2.38
CA LEU A 162 21.78 3.77 2.74
C LEU A 162 21.69 5.06 1.90
N ALA A 163 21.22 4.94 0.65
CA ALA A 163 21.08 6.07 -0.27
C ALA A 163 19.84 6.92 0.05
N PHE A 164 18.67 6.30 0.26
CA PHE A 164 17.42 7.03 0.43
C PHE A 164 17.13 7.42 1.88
N GLN A 165 17.62 6.64 2.85
CA GLN A 165 17.47 6.92 4.29
C GLN A 165 16.03 7.23 4.75
N ARG A 166 15.04 6.63 4.07
CA ARG A 166 13.63 6.92 4.33
C ARG A 166 13.21 6.50 5.75
N PRO A 167 12.54 7.39 6.52
CA PRO A 167 12.03 7.05 7.84
C PRO A 167 10.89 6.01 7.76
N ARG A 168 10.67 5.26 8.84
CA ARG A 168 9.60 4.25 8.93
C ARG A 168 8.26 4.86 9.33
N PRO A 169 7.14 4.14 9.05
CA PRO A 169 5.83 4.53 9.58
C PRO A 169 5.86 4.65 11.11
N ILE A 170 5.15 5.64 11.63
CA ILE A 170 5.11 5.96 13.07
C ILE A 170 4.31 4.88 13.83
N GLU A 171 3.39 4.24 13.12
CA GLU A 171 2.43 3.24 13.59
C GLU A 171 3.04 1.84 13.67
N ALA A 172 4.36 1.70 13.59
CA ALA A 172 5.04 0.41 13.55
C ALA A 172 4.81 -0.43 14.81
N VAL A 173 4.34 -1.66 14.62
CA VAL A 173 4.14 -2.63 15.73
C VAL A 173 5.44 -3.35 16.07
N LEU A 174 6.39 -3.44 15.14
CA LEU A 174 7.73 -4.01 15.38
C LEU A 174 8.79 -2.91 15.29
N ILE A 175 9.80 -3.01 16.17
CA ILE A 175 10.95 -2.09 16.15
C ILE A 175 12.00 -2.65 15.18
N GLU A 176 12.38 -1.85 14.19
CA GLU A 176 13.53 -2.13 13.32
C GLU A 176 14.48 -0.94 13.29
N SER A 177 15.79 -1.21 13.33
CA SER A 177 16.84 -0.20 13.41
C SER A 177 17.35 0.31 12.05
N SER A 178 16.89 -0.27 10.93
CA SER A 178 17.30 0.13 9.58
C SER A 178 16.23 0.97 8.86
N TYR A 179 16.64 1.73 7.85
CA TYR A 179 15.73 2.51 6.98
C TYR A 179 14.65 1.68 6.29
N SER A 180 13.56 2.33 5.87
CA SER A 180 12.36 1.67 5.36
C SER A 180 12.49 1.25 3.88
N PHE A 181 13.08 2.10 3.04
CA PHE A 181 13.04 1.94 1.58
C PHE A 181 14.36 1.40 0.99
N PRO A 182 14.33 0.40 0.09
CA PRO A 182 13.20 -0.49 -0.22
C PRO A 182 13.04 -1.60 0.84
N SER A 183 11.89 -2.29 0.85
CA SER A 183 11.61 -3.36 1.81
C SER A 183 12.42 -4.63 1.53
N GLY A 184 13.35 -4.98 2.43
CA GLY A 184 14.19 -6.18 2.26
C GLY A 184 13.46 -7.52 2.35
N HIS A 185 12.36 -7.60 3.12
CA HIS A 185 11.53 -8.82 3.15
C HIS A 185 10.83 -9.07 1.82
N ALA A 186 10.31 -8.00 1.19
CA ALA A 186 9.67 -8.06 -0.11
C ALA A 186 10.70 -8.36 -1.22
N THR A 187 11.87 -7.72 -1.18
CA THR A 187 12.97 -8.01 -2.11
C THR A 187 13.44 -9.46 -2.02
N GLY A 188 13.76 -9.92 -0.80
CA GLY A 188 14.24 -11.27 -0.55
C GLY A 188 13.20 -12.33 -0.93
N SER A 189 11.91 -12.06 -0.71
CA SER A 189 10.86 -13.02 -1.03
C SER A 189 10.72 -13.22 -2.54
N VAL A 190 10.73 -12.16 -3.36
CA VAL A 190 10.72 -12.30 -4.83
C VAL A 190 12.00 -12.99 -5.31
N ALA A 191 13.16 -12.54 -4.84
CA ALA A 191 14.45 -13.06 -5.31
C ALA A 191 14.62 -14.55 -5.00
N PHE A 192 14.19 -15.01 -3.82
CA PHE A 192 14.32 -16.41 -3.41
C PHE A 192 13.13 -17.28 -3.80
N TYR A 193 11.91 -16.96 -3.37
CA TYR A 193 10.73 -17.79 -3.64
C TYR A 193 10.28 -17.70 -5.10
N GLY A 194 10.49 -16.56 -5.76
CA GLY A 194 10.28 -16.45 -7.21
C GLY A 194 11.25 -17.34 -7.99
N PHE A 195 12.53 -17.39 -7.58
CA PHE A 195 13.51 -18.27 -8.21
C PHE A 195 13.20 -19.74 -7.92
N MET A 196 12.70 -20.06 -6.72
CA MET A 196 12.19 -21.40 -6.40
C MET A 196 11.05 -21.80 -7.33
N GLY A 197 10.07 -20.90 -7.51
CA GLY A 197 8.95 -21.08 -8.42
C GLY A 197 9.43 -21.36 -9.85
N TYR A 198 10.43 -20.59 -10.32
CA TYR A 198 11.09 -20.82 -11.60
C TYR A 198 11.72 -22.22 -11.70
N LEU A 199 12.51 -22.65 -10.71
CA LEU A 199 13.14 -23.98 -10.71
C LEU A 199 12.11 -25.11 -10.74
N LEU A 200 11.03 -24.97 -9.98
CA LEU A 200 9.93 -25.94 -9.92
C LEU A 200 9.16 -26.00 -11.24
N ILE A 201 8.84 -24.84 -11.84
CA ILE A 201 8.20 -24.74 -13.16
C ILE A 201 9.08 -25.40 -14.24
N ARG A 202 10.40 -25.19 -14.16
CA ARG A 202 11.36 -25.76 -15.12
C ARG A 202 11.53 -27.26 -14.97
N SER A 203 11.25 -27.79 -13.78
CA SER A 203 11.37 -29.22 -13.44
C SER A 203 10.09 -30.03 -13.67
N THR A 204 9.03 -29.45 -14.22
CA THR A 204 7.76 -30.14 -14.49
C THR A 204 7.27 -29.90 -15.91
N ASP A 205 6.72 -30.92 -16.55
CA ASP A 205 6.15 -30.83 -17.90
C ASP A 205 4.63 -30.55 -17.88
N ARG A 206 3.98 -30.70 -16.72
CA ARG A 206 2.53 -30.56 -16.61
C ARG A 206 2.14 -29.09 -16.48
N TRP A 207 1.42 -28.55 -17.47
CA TRP A 207 0.93 -27.17 -17.49
C TRP A 207 0.18 -26.78 -16.21
N LYS A 208 -0.75 -27.62 -15.74
CA LYS A 208 -1.50 -27.38 -14.50
C LYS A 208 -0.58 -27.19 -13.28
N THR A 209 0.47 -27.99 -13.17
CA THR A 209 1.45 -27.88 -12.09
C THR A 209 2.24 -26.58 -12.21
N ARG A 210 2.64 -26.17 -13.41
CA ARG A 210 3.34 -24.88 -13.64
C ARG A 210 2.49 -23.69 -13.19
N VAL A 211 1.21 -23.69 -13.57
CA VAL A 211 0.25 -22.64 -13.18
C VAL A 211 0.07 -22.60 -11.67
N ASN A 212 -0.13 -23.76 -11.03
CA ASN A 212 -0.30 -23.83 -9.57
C ASN A 212 0.94 -23.33 -8.83
N VAL A 213 2.15 -23.70 -9.28
CA VAL A 213 3.41 -23.24 -8.68
C VAL A 213 3.57 -21.73 -8.85
N PHE A 214 3.23 -21.18 -10.02
CA PHE A 214 3.28 -19.73 -10.26
C PHE A 214 2.39 -18.96 -9.28
N PHE A 215 1.12 -19.36 -9.14
CA PHE A 215 0.20 -18.71 -8.20
C PHE A 215 0.57 -18.95 -6.74
N ALA A 216 1.09 -20.13 -6.38
CA ALA A 216 1.54 -20.40 -5.02
C ALA A 216 2.76 -19.55 -4.62
N ALA A 217 3.78 -19.48 -5.49
CA ALA A 217 4.96 -18.67 -5.25
C ALA A 217 4.62 -17.17 -5.23
N GLY A 218 3.82 -16.71 -6.20
CA GLY A 218 3.33 -15.33 -6.23
C GLY A 218 2.49 -14.97 -5.00
N GLY A 219 1.56 -15.86 -4.61
CA GLY A 219 0.72 -15.68 -3.43
C GLY A 219 1.55 -15.59 -2.14
N LEU A 220 2.56 -16.44 -1.97
CA LEU A 220 3.47 -16.37 -0.82
C LEU A 220 4.25 -15.04 -0.78
N VAL A 221 4.81 -14.61 -1.91
CA VAL A 221 5.52 -13.33 -2.04
C VAL A 221 4.63 -12.15 -1.68
N LEU A 222 3.39 -12.15 -2.19
CA LEU A 222 2.38 -11.13 -1.90
C LEU A 222 2.01 -11.11 -0.41
N LEU A 223 1.80 -12.28 0.19
CA LEU A 223 1.49 -12.39 1.63
C LEU A 223 2.64 -11.90 2.50
N ILE A 224 3.90 -12.20 2.15
CA ILE A 224 5.07 -11.72 2.88
C ILE A 224 5.12 -10.19 2.84
N GLY A 225 4.97 -9.53 1.69
CA GLY A 225 5.00 -8.07 1.65
C GLY A 225 3.77 -7.44 2.31
N LEU A 226 2.57 -7.99 2.13
CA LEU A 226 1.36 -7.52 2.80
C LEU A 226 1.52 -7.57 4.32
N SER A 227 2.12 -8.62 4.86
CA SER A 227 2.40 -8.70 6.30
C SER A 227 3.24 -7.53 6.81
N ARG A 228 4.17 -7.00 6.00
CA ARG A 228 5.01 -5.84 6.37
C ARG A 228 4.22 -4.55 6.46
N ILE A 229 3.27 -4.36 5.55
CA ILE A 229 2.39 -3.19 5.54
C ILE A 229 1.44 -3.27 6.75
N VAL A 230 0.83 -4.43 6.97
CA VAL A 230 -0.11 -4.64 8.08
C VAL A 230 0.59 -4.54 9.43
N LEU A 231 1.83 -5.00 9.57
CA LEU A 231 2.62 -4.81 10.80
C LEU A 231 3.15 -3.37 10.99
N GLY A 232 2.94 -2.48 10.02
CA GLY A 232 3.29 -1.07 10.10
C GLY A 232 4.77 -0.76 9.98
N VAL A 233 5.58 -1.71 9.51
CA VAL A 233 7.04 -1.57 9.46
C VAL A 233 7.55 -1.00 8.15
N HIS A 234 6.69 -0.97 7.12
CA HIS A 234 6.99 -0.46 5.79
C HIS A 234 5.75 0.21 5.19
N TYR A 235 5.99 1.22 4.37
CA TYR A 235 4.96 1.81 3.52
C TYR A 235 4.63 0.91 2.32
N LEU A 236 3.52 1.20 1.62
CA LEU A 236 3.11 0.44 0.44
C LEU A 236 4.17 0.55 -0.66
N SER A 237 4.67 1.75 -0.93
CA SER A 237 5.72 1.98 -1.93
C SER A 237 7.06 1.30 -1.57
N ASP A 238 7.40 1.16 -0.28
CA ASP A 238 8.60 0.41 0.16
C ASP A 238 8.52 -1.06 -0.27
N VAL A 239 7.34 -1.67 -0.09
CA VAL A 239 7.08 -3.06 -0.44
C VAL A 239 7.04 -3.24 -1.96
N TRP A 240 6.36 -2.33 -2.66
CA TRP A 240 6.28 -2.35 -4.12
C TRP A 240 7.66 -2.19 -4.77
N ALA A 241 8.47 -1.24 -4.32
CA ALA A 241 9.85 -1.09 -4.75
C ALA A 241 10.70 -2.32 -4.42
N GLY A 242 10.51 -2.92 -3.23
CA GLY A 242 11.16 -4.17 -2.87
C GLY A 242 10.83 -5.30 -3.85
N TYR A 243 9.56 -5.45 -4.24
CA TYR A 243 9.17 -6.43 -5.26
C TYR A 243 9.84 -6.19 -6.60
N LEU A 244 9.93 -4.94 -7.05
CA LEU A 244 10.59 -4.61 -8.31
C LEU A 244 12.10 -4.88 -8.25
N VAL A 245 12.79 -4.50 -7.17
CA VAL A 245 14.21 -4.84 -6.97
C VAL A 245 14.42 -6.34 -6.99
N GLY A 246 13.59 -7.10 -6.27
CA GLY A 246 13.64 -8.55 -6.28
C GLY A 246 13.38 -9.13 -7.67
N ALA A 247 12.45 -8.55 -8.44
CA ALA A 247 12.12 -8.98 -9.79
C ALA A 247 13.27 -8.71 -10.78
N LEU A 248 13.97 -7.57 -10.68
CA LEU A 248 15.15 -7.28 -11.49
C LEU A 248 16.21 -8.37 -11.35
N TRP A 249 16.54 -8.70 -10.10
CA TRP A 249 17.57 -9.70 -9.81
C TRP A 249 17.10 -11.13 -10.06
N LEU A 250 15.81 -11.42 -9.87
CA LEU A 250 15.20 -12.67 -10.31
C LEU A 250 15.35 -12.86 -11.82
N ILE A 251 15.03 -11.82 -12.63
CA ILE A 251 15.19 -11.87 -14.09
C ILE A 251 16.65 -12.11 -14.47
N ILE A 252 17.60 -11.41 -13.84
CA ILE A 252 19.03 -11.64 -14.07
C ILE A 252 19.41 -13.09 -13.71
N GLY A 253 18.95 -13.59 -12.57
CA GLY A 253 19.19 -14.97 -12.14
C GLY A 253 18.64 -15.99 -13.15
N ILE A 254 17.44 -15.77 -13.67
CA ILE A 254 16.83 -16.61 -14.71
C ILE A 254 17.63 -16.53 -16.00
N ILE A 255 18.05 -15.33 -16.44
CA ILE A 255 18.89 -15.17 -17.64
C ILE A 255 20.18 -15.96 -17.49
N VAL A 256 20.86 -15.87 -16.34
CA VAL A 256 22.09 -16.61 -16.07
C VAL A 256 21.84 -18.12 -16.11
N THR A 257 20.78 -18.62 -15.45
CA THR A 257 20.47 -20.05 -15.43
C THR A 257 20.09 -20.59 -16.81
N GLU A 258 19.23 -19.90 -17.56
CA GLU A 258 18.84 -20.31 -18.90
C GLU A 258 20.01 -20.22 -19.89
N TRP A 259 20.90 -19.24 -19.75
CA TRP A 259 22.14 -19.17 -20.53
C TRP A 259 23.07 -20.36 -20.23
N LEU A 260 23.22 -20.74 -18.96
CA LEU A 260 23.99 -21.93 -18.57
C LEU A 260 23.32 -23.22 -19.09
N SER A 261 21.99 -23.29 -19.03
CA SER A 261 21.21 -24.42 -19.55
C SER A 261 21.33 -24.56 -21.07
N ALA A 262 21.31 -23.44 -21.80
CA ALA A 262 21.45 -23.42 -23.26
C ALA A 262 22.86 -23.83 -23.73
N ASN A 263 23.85 -23.78 -22.83
CA ASN A 263 25.22 -24.23 -23.07
C ASN A 263 25.49 -25.63 -22.47
N ASP A 264 24.43 -26.43 -22.28
CA ASP A 264 24.47 -27.82 -21.78
C ASP A 264 25.17 -27.98 -20.41
N ARG A 265 25.23 -26.92 -19.60
CA ARG A 265 25.78 -27.00 -18.23
C ARG A 265 24.77 -27.51 -17.22
N ILE A 266 23.48 -27.39 -17.50
CA ILE A 266 22.39 -27.83 -16.63
C ILE A 266 21.53 -28.81 -17.39
N ASP A 267 21.48 -30.05 -16.90
CA ASP A 267 20.55 -31.05 -17.39
C ASP A 267 19.32 -31.11 -16.47
N TRP A 268 18.16 -30.82 -17.04
CA TRP A 268 16.87 -30.84 -16.35
C TRP A 268 16.25 -32.24 -16.31
N ASN A 269 16.72 -33.16 -17.15
CA ASN A 269 16.20 -34.51 -17.31
C ASN A 269 16.99 -35.55 -16.51
N THR A 270 17.86 -35.10 -15.60
CA THR A 270 18.61 -35.99 -14.72
C THR A 270 17.67 -36.89 -13.91
N VAL A 271 17.83 -38.21 -14.06
CA VAL A 271 17.07 -39.19 -13.29
C VAL A 271 17.50 -39.11 -11.84
N ILE A 272 16.55 -38.78 -10.96
CA ILE A 272 16.80 -38.67 -9.52
C ILE A 272 16.77 -40.07 -8.90
N GLU A 273 17.88 -40.50 -8.33
CA GLU A 273 18.01 -41.77 -7.63
C GLU A 273 17.17 -41.80 -6.35
N GLN A 274 16.79 -43.00 -5.89
CA GLN A 274 16.01 -43.16 -4.66
C GLN A 274 16.73 -42.56 -3.43
N ARG A 275 18.05 -42.71 -3.34
CA ARG A 275 18.88 -42.12 -2.27
C ARG A 275 18.82 -40.59 -2.27
N GLN A 276 18.87 -39.97 -3.46
CA GLN A 276 18.72 -38.52 -3.61
C GLN A 276 17.32 -38.05 -3.21
N LYS A 277 16.26 -38.79 -3.57
CA LYS A 277 14.89 -38.46 -3.13
C LYS A 277 14.76 -38.47 -1.60
N VAL A 278 15.32 -39.47 -0.93
CA VAL A 278 15.33 -39.55 0.53
C VAL A 278 16.12 -38.38 1.13
N ALA A 279 17.32 -38.08 0.60
CA ALA A 279 18.12 -36.96 1.07
C ALA A 279 17.40 -35.60 0.90
N VAL A 280 16.76 -35.39 -0.25
CA VAL A 280 15.93 -34.20 -0.54
C VAL A 280 14.79 -34.10 0.47
N PHE A 281 14.06 -35.19 0.71
CA PHE A 281 12.97 -35.21 1.68
C PHE A 281 13.45 -34.88 3.10
N CYS A 282 14.55 -35.48 3.55
CA CYS A 282 15.13 -35.21 4.86
C CYS A 282 15.58 -33.74 4.99
N LEU A 283 16.24 -33.18 3.98
CA LEU A 283 16.67 -31.78 3.99
C LEU A 283 15.49 -30.81 4.04
N LEU A 284 14.44 -31.07 3.25
CA LEU A 284 13.22 -30.25 3.28
C LEU A 284 12.47 -30.38 4.62
N ALA A 285 12.44 -31.56 5.22
CA ALA A 285 11.84 -31.77 6.53
C ALA A 285 12.61 -31.03 7.63
N ILE A 286 13.94 -31.12 7.65
CA ILE A 286 14.81 -30.39 8.60
C ILE A 286 14.62 -28.89 8.43
N ALA A 287 14.64 -28.39 7.19
CA ALA A 287 14.41 -26.96 6.91
C ALA A 287 13.03 -26.52 7.38
N SER A 288 11.98 -27.31 7.14
CA SER A 288 10.61 -27.00 7.56
C SER A 288 10.47 -26.96 9.08
N ILE A 289 11.09 -27.91 9.79
CA ILE A 289 11.12 -27.93 11.27
C ILE A 289 11.88 -26.71 11.79
N GLY A 290 13.04 -26.39 11.21
CA GLY A 290 13.84 -25.23 11.59
C GLY A 290 13.11 -23.90 11.39
N VAL A 291 12.47 -23.72 10.23
CA VAL A 291 11.67 -22.52 9.92
C VAL A 291 10.48 -22.42 10.88
N THR A 292 9.74 -23.51 11.09
CA THR A 292 8.56 -23.50 11.96
C THR A 292 8.95 -23.23 13.41
N GLY A 293 10.03 -23.86 13.89
CA GLY A 293 10.58 -23.64 15.23
C GLY A 293 11.11 -22.22 15.42
N TYR A 294 11.77 -21.64 14.42
CA TYR A 294 12.20 -20.25 14.48
C TYR A 294 11.00 -19.29 14.50
N ALA A 295 10.05 -19.48 13.57
CA ALA A 295 8.87 -18.64 13.45
C ALA A 295 7.99 -18.68 14.71
N SER A 296 7.90 -19.82 15.42
CA SER A 296 7.13 -19.94 16.66
C SER A 296 7.77 -19.23 17.86
N THR A 297 9.07 -18.91 17.79
CA THR A 297 9.74 -18.10 18.83
C THR A 297 9.50 -16.60 18.66
N ARG A 298 8.99 -16.16 17.50
CA ARG A 298 8.68 -14.75 17.25
C ARG A 298 7.37 -14.36 17.93
N THR A 299 7.48 -13.66 19.05
CA THR A 299 6.33 -13.01 19.71
C THR A 299 6.17 -11.58 19.20
N LEU A 300 4.92 -11.08 19.23
CA LEU A 300 4.66 -9.66 19.07
C LEU A 300 5.36 -8.91 20.22
N PRO A 301 6.24 -7.94 19.92
CA PRO A 301 6.74 -7.06 20.96
C PRO A 301 5.56 -6.30 21.56
N VAL A 302 5.64 -6.02 22.85
CA VAL A 302 4.65 -5.20 23.55
C VAL A 302 4.61 -3.84 22.85
N ILE A 303 3.43 -3.40 22.42
CA ILE A 303 3.23 -2.05 21.87
C ILE A 303 3.52 -1.07 23.01
N ILE A 304 4.72 -0.49 23.02
CA ILE A 304 5.06 0.58 23.94
C ILE A 304 4.42 1.83 23.35
N SER A 305 3.31 2.28 23.93
CA SER A 305 2.73 3.59 23.62
C SER A 305 3.81 4.63 23.81
N ARG A 306 4.23 5.29 22.72
CA ARG A 306 5.16 6.41 22.83
C ARG A 306 4.48 7.49 23.68
N PRO A 307 5.14 8.03 24.71
CA PRO A 307 4.57 9.12 25.48
C PRO A 307 4.31 10.29 24.55
N GLU A 308 3.04 10.66 24.41
CA GLU A 308 2.63 11.85 23.66
C GLU A 308 3.22 13.09 24.31
N THR A 309 3.92 13.92 23.53
CA THR A 309 4.38 15.22 24.02
C THR A 309 3.18 16.16 24.06
N ILE A 310 2.63 16.36 25.26
CA ILE A 310 1.48 17.23 25.47
C ILE A 310 1.92 18.70 25.36
N ILE A 311 1.26 19.45 24.48
CA ILE A 311 1.53 20.88 24.28
C ILE A 311 0.50 21.69 25.08
N GLN A 312 0.96 22.38 26.12
CA GLN A 312 0.12 23.26 26.93
C GLN A 312 -0.11 24.58 26.20
N ILE A 313 -1.36 24.83 25.83
CA ILE A 313 -1.77 26.07 25.18
C ILE A 313 -1.90 27.17 26.22
N LYS A 314 -1.07 28.18 26.07
CA LYS A 314 -1.08 29.38 26.92
C LYS A 314 -1.65 30.62 26.23
N LYS A 315 -1.83 30.59 24.90
CA LYS A 315 -2.32 31.69 24.04
C LYS A 315 -3.05 31.14 22.80
N GLN A 316 -3.61 32.02 21.98
CA GLN A 316 -4.51 31.74 20.85
C GLN A 316 -4.26 30.42 20.10
N PHE A 317 -5.22 29.49 20.24
CA PHE A 317 -5.18 28.18 19.59
C PHE A 317 -5.24 28.27 18.07
N VAL A 318 -6.06 29.18 17.52
CA VAL A 318 -6.26 29.31 16.08
C VAL A 318 -4.96 29.67 15.37
N ALA A 319 -4.08 30.47 15.99
CA ALA A 319 -2.76 30.78 15.45
C ALA A 319 -1.90 29.53 15.17
N LEU A 320 -2.03 28.47 15.99
CA LEU A 320 -1.34 27.19 15.79
C LEU A 320 -1.88 26.41 14.60
N LEU A 321 -3.12 26.67 14.19
CA LEU A 321 -3.78 25.98 13.07
C LEU A 321 -3.56 26.66 11.72
N HIS A 322 -2.99 27.87 11.66
CA HIS A 322 -2.81 28.62 10.41
C HIS A 322 -1.83 27.97 9.42
N GLY A 323 -1.10 26.92 9.82
CA GLY A 323 -0.35 26.12 8.86
C GLY A 323 -1.28 25.38 7.89
N ASP A 324 -0.95 25.34 6.60
CA ASP A 324 -1.79 24.75 5.54
C ASP A 324 -2.26 23.32 5.87
N LYS A 325 -1.40 22.52 6.52
CA LYS A 325 -1.70 21.13 6.89
C LYS A 325 -2.62 20.98 8.11
N LEU A 326 -2.65 21.98 9.00
CA LEU A 326 -3.42 21.93 10.25
C LEU A 326 -4.77 22.63 10.13
N SER A 327 -4.91 23.58 9.20
CA SER A 327 -6.18 24.26 8.95
C SER A 327 -7.19 23.40 8.17
N ARG A 328 -6.70 22.40 7.42
CA ARG A 328 -7.50 21.58 6.51
C ARG A 328 -7.37 20.09 6.77
N THR A 329 -8.43 19.37 6.46
CA THR A 329 -8.39 17.92 6.27
C THR A 329 -7.77 17.60 4.91
N ALA A 330 -7.37 16.35 4.73
CA ALA A 330 -6.82 15.85 3.47
C ALA A 330 -7.59 14.63 2.98
N THR A 331 -7.59 14.45 1.66
CA THR A 331 -8.08 13.23 1.01
C THR A 331 -7.10 12.07 1.22
N LEU A 332 -7.49 10.85 0.81
CA LEU A 332 -6.59 9.69 0.78
C LEU A 332 -5.33 9.94 -0.06
N LEU A 333 -5.38 10.87 -1.02
CA LEU A 333 -4.25 11.22 -1.88
C LEU A 333 -3.36 12.32 -1.26
N GLY A 334 -3.70 12.84 -0.08
CA GLY A 334 -2.99 13.94 0.57
C GLY A 334 -3.39 15.33 0.12
N GLU A 335 -4.28 15.44 -0.88
CA GLU A 335 -4.76 16.73 -1.33
C GLU A 335 -5.61 17.40 -0.25
N PRO A 336 -5.45 18.72 -0.03
CA PRO A 336 -6.29 19.47 0.91
C PRO A 336 -7.76 19.36 0.51
N GLU A 337 -8.61 18.98 1.46
CA GLU A 337 -10.04 18.85 1.27
C GLU A 337 -10.76 20.01 1.99
N GLN A 338 -11.65 19.73 2.94
CA GLN A 338 -12.39 20.76 3.68
C GLN A 338 -11.56 21.31 4.86
N PRO A 339 -11.72 22.60 5.21
CA PRO A 339 -11.14 23.15 6.44
C PRO A 339 -11.74 22.51 7.70
N LEU A 340 -11.03 22.63 8.82
CA LEU A 340 -11.59 22.32 10.14
C LEU A 340 -12.81 23.20 10.42
N ALA A 341 -13.89 22.57 10.88
CA ALA A 341 -15.17 23.25 11.13
C ALA A 341 -15.30 23.70 12.58
N PHE A 342 -14.75 22.92 13.52
CA PHE A 342 -14.80 23.23 14.94
C PHE A 342 -13.60 22.71 15.72
N ALA A 343 -13.40 23.28 16.91
CA ALA A 343 -12.52 22.80 17.96
C ALA A 343 -13.25 22.79 19.30
N ILE A 344 -13.08 21.73 20.07
CA ILE A 344 -13.80 21.47 21.31
C ILE A 344 -12.80 21.29 22.45
N VAL A 345 -13.03 21.97 23.57
CA VAL A 345 -12.36 21.70 24.84
C VAL A 345 -13.27 20.83 25.69
N ALA A 346 -12.75 19.68 26.12
CA ALA A 346 -13.46 18.77 27.02
C ALA A 346 -12.49 18.14 28.03
N GLN A 347 -13.01 17.79 29.21
CA GLN A 347 -12.23 17.20 30.30
C GLN A 347 -11.56 15.88 29.88
N SER A 348 -12.27 15.04 29.13
CA SER A 348 -11.78 13.76 28.63
C SER A 348 -12.52 13.35 27.35
N THR A 349 -12.00 12.33 26.67
CA THR A 349 -12.66 11.70 25.53
C THR A 349 -14.04 11.13 25.93
N ASP A 350 -14.15 10.53 27.11
CA ASP A 350 -15.41 9.94 27.60
C ASP A 350 -16.46 11.01 27.92
N ALA A 351 -16.03 12.16 28.45
CA ALA A 351 -16.90 13.31 28.69
C ALA A 351 -17.46 13.82 27.35
N LEU A 352 -16.60 13.98 26.33
CA LEU A 352 -17.02 14.38 24.99
C LEU A 352 -18.03 13.40 24.38
N ILE A 353 -17.75 12.09 24.43
CA ILE A 353 -18.66 11.04 23.93
C ILE A 353 -20.02 11.14 24.65
N THR A 354 -20.01 11.32 25.97
CA THR A 354 -21.23 11.43 26.78
C THR A 354 -22.08 12.64 26.36
N THR A 355 -21.45 13.81 26.18
CA THR A 355 -22.14 15.02 25.72
C THR A 355 -22.74 14.84 24.33
N LEU A 356 -22.01 14.20 23.40
CA LEU A 356 -22.49 13.94 22.05
C LEU A 356 -23.67 12.96 22.04
N ASN A 357 -23.60 11.89 22.84
CA ASN A 357 -24.70 10.94 23.01
C ASN A 357 -25.96 11.63 23.56
N GLN A 358 -25.81 12.53 24.55
CA GLN A 358 -26.92 13.32 25.10
C GLN A 358 -27.54 14.28 24.06
N ALA A 359 -26.72 14.79 23.13
CA ALA A 359 -27.17 15.61 22.00
C ALA A 359 -27.78 14.78 20.85
N GLY A 360 -27.91 13.46 21.01
CA GLY A 360 -28.52 12.55 20.04
C GLY A 360 -27.61 12.14 18.89
N TRP A 361 -26.29 12.27 19.06
CA TRP A 361 -25.29 11.70 18.15
C TRP A 361 -24.97 10.27 18.55
N VAL A 362 -24.89 9.37 17.58
CA VAL A 362 -24.55 7.97 17.79
C VAL A 362 -23.12 7.73 17.30
N ALA A 363 -22.29 7.10 18.13
CA ALA A 363 -20.92 6.77 17.75
C ALA A 363 -20.91 5.70 16.65
N ALA A 364 -20.19 5.96 15.57
CA ALA A 364 -20.00 5.00 14.49
C ALA A 364 -19.01 3.90 14.89
N ASP A 365 -19.26 2.69 14.43
CA ASP A 365 -18.39 1.55 14.68
C ASP A 365 -17.03 1.71 13.98
N LYS A 366 -15.98 1.19 14.61
CA LYS A 366 -14.63 1.22 14.00
C LYS A 366 -14.60 0.34 12.74
N PRO A 367 -13.85 0.75 11.69
CA PRO A 367 -13.67 -0.05 10.48
C PRO A 367 -12.71 -1.21 10.77
N ASN A 368 -13.27 -2.30 11.29
CA ASN A 368 -12.56 -3.57 11.49
C ASN A 368 -13.19 -4.66 10.59
N PRO A 369 -12.53 -5.81 10.38
CA PRO A 369 -13.05 -6.83 9.46
C PRO A 369 -14.46 -7.34 9.79
N GLN A 370 -14.84 -7.38 11.08
CA GLN A 370 -16.16 -7.85 11.51
C GLN A 370 -17.24 -6.83 11.16
N ASN A 371 -16.99 -5.54 11.42
CA ASN A 371 -17.93 -4.46 11.15
C ASN A 371 -18.05 -4.20 9.64
N ILE A 372 -16.98 -4.37 8.86
CA ILE A 372 -17.07 -4.32 7.38
C ILE A 372 -17.90 -5.48 6.83
N LEU A 373 -17.72 -6.70 7.36
CA LEU A 373 -18.55 -7.84 6.96
C LEU A 373 -20.03 -7.60 7.32
N ARG A 374 -20.28 -7.01 8.49
CA ARG A 374 -21.62 -6.60 8.92
C ARG A 374 -22.21 -5.54 7.98
N LEU A 375 -21.43 -4.53 7.60
CA LEU A 375 -21.86 -3.51 6.64
C LEU A 375 -22.25 -4.10 5.29
N ILE A 376 -21.47 -5.07 4.78
CA ILE A 376 -21.80 -5.74 3.51
C ILE A 376 -23.10 -6.55 3.63
N LYS A 377 -23.35 -7.14 4.80
CA LYS A 377 -24.51 -8.01 5.05
C LYS A 377 -25.79 -7.22 5.34
N ASP A 378 -25.70 -6.25 6.24
CA ASP A 378 -26.83 -5.50 6.79
C ASP A 378 -27.09 -4.20 6.00
N GLY A 379 -26.11 -3.71 5.21
CA GLY A 379 -26.28 -2.59 4.30
C GLY A 379 -26.78 -1.32 5.00
N LEU A 380 -27.89 -0.77 4.50
CA LEU A 380 -28.54 0.43 5.02
C LEU A 380 -29.24 0.22 6.38
N ASP A 381 -29.43 -1.03 6.82
CA ASP A 381 -30.04 -1.35 8.12
C ASP A 381 -29.02 -1.34 9.27
N TYR A 382 -27.74 -1.07 8.97
CA TYR A 382 -26.68 -0.95 9.97
C TYR A 382 -26.60 0.47 10.53
N GLU A 383 -27.39 0.74 11.58
CA GLU A 383 -27.54 2.07 12.20
C GLU A 383 -26.27 2.70 12.82
N THR A 384 -25.19 1.92 12.99
CA THR A 384 -23.90 2.38 13.55
C THR A 384 -22.75 2.13 12.58
N ALA A 385 -23.02 2.12 11.28
CA ALA A 385 -22.09 1.73 10.24
C ALA A 385 -20.75 2.49 10.31
N PRO A 386 -19.61 1.83 10.03
CA PRO A 386 -18.33 2.53 9.94
C PRO A 386 -18.36 3.63 8.88
N ILE A 387 -18.09 4.85 9.31
CA ILE A 387 -18.03 6.02 8.43
C ILE A 387 -16.67 6.07 7.72
N ALA A 388 -16.68 6.42 6.43
CA ALA A 388 -15.44 6.63 5.67
C ALA A 388 -14.54 7.65 6.39
N PRO A 389 -13.27 7.29 6.69
CA PRO A 389 -12.40 8.14 7.48
C PRO A 389 -12.02 9.41 6.70
N ALA A 390 -11.74 10.47 7.43
CA ALA A 390 -11.06 11.65 6.91
C ALA A 390 -9.65 11.72 7.50
N PHE A 391 -8.74 12.41 6.83
CA PHE A 391 -7.37 12.57 7.30
C PHE A 391 -7.15 14.00 7.79
N TRP A 392 -6.49 14.16 8.92
CA TRP A 392 -6.00 15.44 9.41
C TRP A 392 -4.63 15.23 10.02
N ASN A 393 -3.65 16.03 9.61
CA ASN A 393 -2.26 15.90 10.06
C ASN A 393 -1.70 14.46 9.95
N ASP A 394 -1.95 13.80 8.80
CA ASP A 394 -1.59 12.40 8.51
C ASP A 394 -2.18 11.36 9.47
N GLN A 395 -3.26 11.68 10.19
CA GLN A 395 -3.96 10.74 11.07
C GLN A 395 -5.42 10.59 10.64
N ILE A 396 -5.94 9.37 10.74
CA ILE A 396 -7.39 9.14 10.65
C ILE A 396 -8.08 9.72 11.88
N ASN A 397 -9.36 10.07 11.75
CA ASN A 397 -10.15 10.56 12.87
C ASN A 397 -10.26 9.52 14.01
N ASP A 398 -10.10 9.97 15.25
CA ASP A 398 -10.19 9.14 16.46
C ASP A 398 -11.62 8.72 16.77
N LEU A 399 -12.57 9.65 16.55
CA LEU A 399 -13.98 9.44 16.77
C LEU A 399 -14.77 9.82 15.51
N ALA A 400 -15.87 9.10 15.29
CA ALA A 400 -16.83 9.39 14.25
C ALA A 400 -18.24 9.22 14.83
N PHE A 401 -19.14 10.14 14.50
CA PHE A 401 -20.52 10.13 14.94
C PHE A 401 -21.45 10.38 13.77
N GLU A 402 -22.64 9.79 13.86
CA GLU A 402 -23.74 10.05 12.95
C GLU A 402 -25.00 10.44 13.70
N LYS A 403 -25.84 11.21 13.02
CA LYS A 403 -27.15 11.59 13.49
C LYS A 403 -28.12 11.57 12.31
N PRO A 404 -29.10 10.65 12.30
CA PRO A 404 -30.13 10.62 11.28
C PRO A 404 -30.99 11.89 11.35
N GLU A 405 -31.16 12.58 10.23
CA GLU A 405 -32.08 13.70 10.11
C GLU A 405 -33.35 13.24 9.41
N ARG A 406 -34.48 13.30 10.13
CA ARG A 406 -35.78 12.94 9.57
C ARG A 406 -36.27 14.05 8.63
N HIS A 407 -35.79 14.04 7.39
CA HIS A 407 -36.46 14.72 6.29
C HIS A 407 -36.99 13.70 5.27
N THR A 408 -38.14 14.04 4.70
CA THR A 408 -39.03 13.14 3.97
C THR A 408 -38.39 12.54 2.71
N ARG A 409 -38.46 11.20 2.60
CA ARG A 409 -38.11 10.31 1.47
C ARG A 409 -36.62 10.02 1.21
N ASP A 410 -35.69 10.87 1.63
CA ASP A 410 -34.25 10.56 1.66
C ASP A 410 -33.72 10.98 3.04
N THR A 411 -33.33 10.02 3.88
CA THR A 411 -32.77 10.30 5.20
C THR A 411 -31.46 11.04 5.06
N ALA A 412 -31.50 12.36 5.25
CA ALA A 412 -30.29 13.16 5.35
C ALA A 412 -29.50 12.67 6.57
N LEU A 413 -28.19 12.43 6.38
CA LEU A 413 -27.32 11.91 7.42
C LEU A 413 -26.32 13.00 7.80
N ALA A 414 -26.37 13.47 9.04
CA ALA A 414 -25.32 14.35 9.56
C ALA A 414 -24.21 13.48 10.14
N THR A 415 -22.96 13.77 9.79
CA THR A 415 -21.78 13.08 10.31
C THR A 415 -20.78 14.05 10.88
N VAL A 416 -20.09 13.63 11.93
CA VAL A 416 -19.05 14.40 12.59
C VAL A 416 -17.82 13.52 12.76
N ARG A 417 -16.65 14.03 12.36
CA ARG A 417 -15.36 13.35 12.52
C ARG A 417 -14.48 14.21 13.41
N ILE A 418 -13.88 13.59 14.42
CA ILE A 418 -13.15 14.30 15.48
C ILE A 418 -11.77 13.65 15.66
N TRP A 419 -10.76 14.50 15.72
CA TRP A 419 -9.39 14.15 16.09
C TRP A 419 -9.07 14.71 17.47
N LYS A 420 -8.44 13.87 18.30
CA LYS A 420 -7.83 14.28 19.54
C LYS A 420 -6.48 14.91 19.23
N THR A 421 -6.26 16.11 19.74
CA THR A 421 -4.98 16.79 19.53
C THR A 421 -4.00 16.54 20.68
N LEU A 422 -2.72 16.83 20.43
CA LEU A 422 -1.69 16.90 21.47
C LEU A 422 -1.83 18.15 22.36
N PHE A 423 -2.73 19.06 22.00
CA PHE A 423 -2.91 20.33 22.68
C PHE A 423 -3.84 20.20 23.90
N ARG A 424 -3.49 20.88 24.99
CA ARG A 424 -4.29 20.93 26.22
C ARG A 424 -4.39 22.32 26.79
N ILE A 425 -5.48 22.57 27.52
CA ILE A 425 -5.67 23.75 28.38
C ILE A 425 -5.74 23.25 29.81
N GLY A 426 -4.66 23.43 30.57
CA GLY A 426 -4.57 22.84 31.90
C GLY A 426 -4.57 21.30 31.81
N GLN A 427 -5.62 20.66 32.34
CA GLN A 427 -5.80 19.21 32.24
C GLN A 427 -6.71 18.79 31.09
N ASP A 428 -7.47 19.73 30.52
CA ASP A 428 -8.50 19.47 29.52
C ASP A 428 -7.88 19.24 28.14
N SER A 429 -8.49 18.36 27.36
CA SER A 429 -8.03 17.99 26.02
C SER A 429 -8.72 18.86 24.96
N ILE A 430 -7.97 19.24 23.93
CA ILE A 430 -8.52 19.89 22.74
C ILE A 430 -8.75 18.84 21.66
N PHE A 431 -9.93 18.89 21.08
CA PHE A 431 -10.34 18.10 19.92
C PHE A 431 -10.60 19.04 18.76
N VAL A 432 -10.30 18.61 17.54
CA VAL A 432 -10.67 19.33 16.31
C VAL A 432 -11.53 18.43 15.46
N GLY A 433 -12.36 19.00 14.61
CA GLY A 433 -13.21 18.19 13.78
C GLY A 433 -13.90 18.90 12.66
N VAL A 434 -14.65 18.10 11.93
CA VAL A 434 -15.42 18.50 10.76
C VAL A 434 -16.81 17.89 10.82
N ALA A 435 -17.80 18.65 10.37
CA ALA A 435 -19.16 18.19 10.19
C ALA A 435 -19.48 18.10 8.69
N ARG A 436 -20.27 17.11 8.29
CA ARG A 436 -20.79 16.97 6.93
C ARG A 436 -22.24 16.56 6.99
N GLN A 437 -23.04 17.08 6.07
CA GLN A 437 -24.41 16.65 5.84
C GLN A 437 -24.48 15.94 4.49
N TYR A 438 -25.10 14.77 4.46
CA TYR A 438 -25.38 14.04 3.23
C TYR A 438 -26.85 14.21 2.91
N ASP A 439 -27.17 14.65 1.68
CA ASP A 439 -28.50 15.10 1.27
C ASP A 439 -29.08 14.29 0.09
N GLY A 440 -28.37 13.26 -0.37
CA GLY A 440 -28.81 12.43 -1.47
C GLY A 440 -27.90 11.24 -1.75
N ILE A 441 -28.25 10.48 -2.80
CA ILE A 441 -27.49 9.33 -3.29
C ILE A 441 -27.33 9.43 -4.81
N ARG A 442 -26.09 9.57 -5.29
CA ARG A 442 -25.69 9.47 -6.69
C ARG A 442 -25.50 7.99 -7.09
N TRP A 443 -26.04 7.63 -8.25
CA TRP A 443 -25.95 6.27 -8.83
C TRP A 443 -26.50 5.14 -7.92
N GLY A 444 -27.36 5.48 -6.95
CA GLY A 444 -27.99 4.51 -6.05
C GLY A 444 -27.07 3.91 -4.98
N ILE A 445 -25.79 4.27 -4.93
CA ILE A 445 -24.81 3.71 -3.97
C ILE A 445 -23.83 4.75 -3.38
N ILE A 446 -23.69 5.95 -3.97
CA ILE A 446 -22.73 6.97 -3.49
C ILE A 446 -23.50 8.11 -2.84
N HIS A 447 -23.30 8.37 -1.55
CA HIS A 447 -23.91 9.53 -0.91
C HIS A 447 -23.37 10.85 -1.48
N THR A 448 -24.24 11.82 -1.75
CA THR A 448 -23.86 13.19 -2.09
C THR A 448 -23.66 14.00 -0.83
N VAL A 449 -22.59 14.79 -0.79
CA VAL A 449 -22.32 15.73 0.30
C VAL A 449 -22.96 17.08 -0.02
N SER A 450 -23.70 17.64 0.94
CA SER A 450 -24.25 19.00 0.83
C SER A 450 -23.11 20.02 0.67
N PRO A 451 -23.24 20.99 -0.25
CA PRO A 451 -22.15 21.91 -0.56
C PRO A 451 -21.86 22.94 0.54
N ASP A 452 -22.80 23.21 1.45
CA ASP A 452 -22.62 24.17 2.54
C ASP A 452 -22.06 23.48 3.79
N VAL A 453 -20.72 23.41 3.89
CA VAL A 453 -20.06 22.80 5.04
C VAL A 453 -20.16 23.66 6.31
N ASP A 454 -20.40 24.96 6.17
CA ASP A 454 -20.60 25.85 7.32
C ASP A 454 -21.97 25.59 7.97
N ALA A 455 -23.01 25.38 7.16
CA ALA A 455 -24.34 25.02 7.66
C ALA A 455 -24.31 23.70 8.44
N ALA A 456 -23.56 22.70 7.97
CA ALA A 456 -23.36 21.45 8.69
C ALA A 456 -22.67 21.67 10.06
N ALA A 457 -21.67 22.56 10.11
CA ALA A 457 -20.99 22.93 11.35
C ALA A 457 -21.93 23.66 12.33
N GLU A 458 -22.72 24.61 11.84
CA GLU A 458 -23.70 25.36 12.64
C GLU A 458 -24.78 24.44 13.22
N GLN A 459 -25.27 23.48 12.43
CA GLN A 459 -26.23 22.48 12.87
C GLN A 459 -25.66 21.56 13.96
N PHE A 460 -24.39 21.17 13.83
CA PHE A 460 -23.67 20.46 14.88
C PHE A 460 -23.59 21.28 16.17
N VAL A 461 -23.14 22.54 16.11
CA VAL A 461 -23.04 23.42 17.30
C VAL A 461 -24.41 23.65 17.95
N LYS A 462 -25.46 23.83 17.14
CA LYS A 462 -26.84 23.98 17.60
C LYS A 462 -27.34 22.73 18.32
N SER A 463 -26.97 21.54 17.85
CA SER A 463 -27.35 20.27 18.49
C SER A 463 -26.80 20.11 19.91
N LEU A 464 -25.67 20.77 20.22
CA LEU A 464 -25.06 20.78 21.55
C LEU A 464 -25.70 21.81 22.50
N GLY A 465 -26.67 22.61 22.02
CA GLY A 465 -27.29 23.67 22.82
C GLY A 465 -26.34 24.81 23.19
N LEU A 466 -25.26 25.00 22.42
CA LEU A 466 -24.24 26.03 22.64
C LEU A 466 -24.45 27.28 21.78
N PHE A 467 -25.28 27.17 20.74
CA PHE A 467 -25.53 28.28 19.82
C PHE A 467 -26.09 29.50 20.57
N GLY A 468 -25.48 30.67 20.38
CA GLY A 468 -25.85 31.91 21.06
C GLY A 468 -25.39 32.05 22.51
N LYS A 469 -24.54 31.13 23.03
CA LYS A 469 -23.92 31.23 24.36
C LYS A 469 -22.46 31.71 24.27
N PRO A 470 -22.17 33.03 24.36
CA PRO A 470 -20.84 33.58 24.09
C PRO A 470 -19.76 33.15 25.09
N SER A 471 -20.14 32.69 26.30
CA SER A 471 -19.20 32.11 27.27
C SER A 471 -18.75 30.69 26.92
N ALA A 472 -19.46 30.01 26.02
CA ALA A 472 -19.27 28.59 25.70
C ALA A 472 -19.00 28.31 24.21
N ALA A 473 -19.31 29.24 23.31
CA ALA A 473 -19.03 29.12 21.88
C ALA A 473 -18.69 30.47 21.24
N CYS A 474 -17.69 30.49 20.36
CA CYS A 474 -17.37 31.64 19.51
C CYS A 474 -16.87 31.17 18.14
N GLN A 475 -16.71 32.10 17.20
CA GLN A 475 -16.23 31.81 15.85
C GLN A 475 -15.02 32.70 15.54
N GLN A 476 -13.98 32.13 14.94
CA GLN A 476 -12.79 32.87 14.48
C GLN A 476 -12.47 32.55 13.03
N SER A 477 -11.84 33.49 12.31
CA SER A 477 -11.33 33.23 10.96
C SER A 477 -10.14 32.28 11.04
N LEU A 478 -10.17 31.20 10.25
CA LEU A 478 -9.08 30.23 10.14
C LEU A 478 -8.42 30.30 8.75
N ILE A 479 -9.25 30.35 7.70
CA ILE A 479 -8.81 30.54 6.32
C ILE A 479 -9.68 31.59 5.63
N SER A 480 -9.25 32.05 4.46
CA SER A 480 -10.12 32.87 3.60
C SER A 480 -11.29 32.03 3.06
N PRO A 481 -12.43 32.65 2.70
CA PRO A 481 -13.52 31.95 2.05
C PRO A 481 -13.04 31.19 0.81
N THR A 482 -13.46 29.94 0.67
CA THR A 482 -13.02 29.08 -0.45
C THR A 482 -14.14 28.18 -0.95
N ILE A 483 -14.02 27.81 -2.23
CA ILE A 483 -14.77 26.72 -2.85
C ILE A 483 -13.78 25.57 -3.07
N GLY A 484 -14.20 24.34 -2.80
CA GLY A 484 -13.39 23.15 -2.99
C GLY A 484 -14.19 22.00 -3.55
N THR A 485 -13.55 20.83 -3.64
CA THR A 485 -14.16 19.61 -4.18
C THR A 485 -13.71 18.43 -3.35
N PHE A 486 -14.65 17.59 -2.92
CA PHE A 486 -14.40 16.33 -2.26
C PHE A 486 -13.84 15.30 -3.24
N LEU A 487 -13.18 14.25 -2.74
CA LEU A 487 -12.57 13.20 -3.58
C LEU A 487 -13.54 12.59 -4.62
N MET A 488 -14.84 12.50 -4.31
CA MET A 488 -15.88 11.94 -5.19
C MET A 488 -16.52 12.97 -6.14
N GLY A 489 -15.97 14.18 -6.22
CA GLY A 489 -16.38 15.23 -7.15
C GLY A 489 -17.48 16.18 -6.65
N ASP A 490 -18.01 15.96 -5.44
CA ASP A 490 -18.97 16.89 -4.84
C ASP A 490 -18.27 18.21 -4.48
N GLN A 491 -18.88 19.33 -4.82
CA GLN A 491 -18.34 20.66 -4.51
C GLN A 491 -18.77 21.09 -3.12
N PHE A 492 -17.94 21.91 -2.47
CA PHE A 492 -18.31 22.59 -1.23
C PHE A 492 -17.86 24.05 -1.24
N PHE A 493 -18.50 24.87 -0.42
CA PHE A 493 -18.07 26.23 -0.12
C PHE A 493 -18.06 26.47 1.39
N THR A 494 -17.16 27.34 1.83
CA THR A 494 -17.01 27.72 3.24
C THR A 494 -16.58 29.17 3.35
N ARG A 495 -17.06 29.85 4.40
CA ARG A 495 -16.60 31.18 4.82
C ARG A 495 -15.22 31.15 5.49
N GLY A 496 -14.69 29.96 5.78
CA GLY A 496 -13.34 29.78 6.32
C GLY A 496 -13.23 30.02 7.82
N HIS A 497 -14.34 29.90 8.54
CA HIS A 497 -14.40 30.14 9.97
C HIS A 497 -14.38 28.83 10.78
N LEU A 498 -13.72 28.88 11.94
CA LEU A 498 -13.64 27.79 12.91
C LEU A 498 -14.51 28.11 14.13
N TRP A 499 -15.41 27.18 14.49
CA TRP A 499 -16.13 27.24 15.76
C TRP A 499 -15.24 26.78 16.91
N LEU A 500 -15.11 27.59 17.95
CA LEU A 500 -14.44 27.22 19.19
C LEU A 500 -15.53 26.93 20.22
N LEU A 501 -15.43 25.78 20.89
CA LEU A 501 -16.46 25.26 21.80
C LEU A 501 -15.83 24.85 23.13
N ASP A 502 -16.45 25.21 24.25
CA ASP A 502 -16.04 24.84 25.59
C ASP A 502 -17.16 24.02 26.27
N LEU A 503 -16.89 22.73 26.49
CA LEU A 503 -17.83 21.77 27.10
C LEU A 503 -17.56 21.52 28.59
N ARG A 504 -16.75 22.35 29.26
CA ARG A 504 -16.45 22.18 30.68
C ARG A 504 -17.62 22.62 31.57
N ASP A 505 -17.66 22.08 32.79
CA ASP A 505 -18.68 22.42 33.80
C ASP A 505 -18.69 23.92 34.16
N THR A 506 -17.53 24.58 34.04
CA THR A 506 -17.36 26.03 34.19
C THR A 506 -16.91 26.64 32.86
N PRO A 507 -17.84 26.86 31.90
CA PRO A 507 -17.48 27.27 30.55
C PRO A 507 -16.83 28.67 30.57
N ASN A 508 -15.60 28.74 30.07
CA ASN A 508 -14.84 29.96 29.91
C ASN A 508 -13.96 29.86 28.66
N ILE A 509 -14.51 30.33 27.55
CA ILE A 509 -13.87 30.21 26.24
C ILE A 509 -12.79 31.27 25.94
N THR A 510 -12.58 32.23 26.85
CA THR A 510 -11.61 33.33 26.71
C THR A 510 -10.22 32.90 26.19
N PRO A 511 -9.54 31.86 26.73
CA PRO A 511 -8.21 31.45 26.24
C PRO A 511 -8.20 30.91 24.79
N LEU A 512 -9.36 30.52 24.25
CA LEU A 512 -9.52 30.09 22.85
C LEU A 512 -9.89 31.27 21.95
N CYS A 513 -10.74 32.19 22.43
CA CYS A 513 -11.42 33.21 21.63
C CYS A 513 -10.80 34.62 21.67
N GLU A 514 -9.81 34.88 22.52
CA GLU A 514 -9.19 36.22 22.62
C GLU A 514 -8.68 36.71 21.25
N SER A 515 -9.16 37.90 20.86
CA SER A 515 -8.67 38.64 19.70
C SER A 515 -7.66 39.70 20.15
N GLU A 516 -6.67 40.03 19.31
CA GLU A 516 -5.71 41.12 19.56
C GLU A 516 -6.34 42.54 19.63
N SER A 517 -7.67 42.69 19.60
CA SER A 517 -8.32 44.00 19.56
C SER A 517 -8.46 44.74 20.91
N ALA A 518 -7.79 44.28 21.98
CA ALA A 518 -7.77 44.95 23.29
C ALA A 518 -6.41 45.57 23.66
N LYS A 519 -5.58 45.89 22.66
CA LYS A 519 -4.42 46.80 22.81
C LYS A 519 -4.36 47.76 21.63
N GLN A 520 -5.23 48.77 21.65
CA GLN A 520 -4.95 50.08 21.07
C GLN A 520 -5.10 51.13 22.16
#